data_AF-A0A034VRV6-F1
#
_entry.id   AF-A0A034VRV6-F1
#
_cell.length_a   1.000
_cell.length_b   1.000
_cell.length_c   1.000
_cell.angle_alpha   90.00
_cell.angle_beta   90.00
_cell.angle_gamma   90.00
#
_symmetry.space_group_name_H-M   'P 1'
#
loop_
_entity.id
_entity.type
_entity.pdbx_description
1 polymer ?
#
loop_
_entity_poly.entity_id
_entity_poly.type
_entity_poly.pdbx_seq_one_letter_code
_entity_poly.pdbx_strand_id
1 'polypeptide(L)'
;KISVYRKMRLLFLLLCCTVAFSCCKAVEEKETNDAYYSLWEAQKFLLEIVWHVQEPVALPECQDVEFVNDAVQYTKFDSDMQRFVQDVQHQCLLPRNDFFSAVVRTHHQQVLGLYKLLTYAKDWTLFKQNVCWARTHINPGMFVYALNLAIRRRKDCEIFELPPIYEIFPQHFFNSEVIHRAMTVSKKKMEMAQKQTHANNGTVSERSLHDWQTWQWWKLMGLSDQHWYLDTEGSVAKRDGLTKYWTPVDYTRDVYILNDETRLSYLLEDVDWNANWYEFNLNFPPFLEDEELGAHHHKRSAERWIYEVRTIMTRYNLERLSQGMKPIAD
;
A
#
# COMPACT_ATOMS: atom_id res chain seq x y z
N LYS A 1 -43.79 -38.04 48.44
CA LYS A 1 -43.13 -38.46 47.19
C LYS A 1 -43.23 -37.43 46.04
N ILE A 2 -44.35 -36.72 45.86
CA ILE A 2 -44.55 -35.74 44.76
C ILE A 2 -43.69 -34.46 44.89
N SER A 3 -43.44 -33.97 46.12
CA SER A 3 -42.64 -32.74 46.37
C SER A 3 -41.16 -32.89 46.00
N VAL A 4 -40.56 -34.06 46.22
CA VAL A 4 -39.15 -34.34 45.91
C VAL A 4 -38.93 -34.40 44.39
N TYR A 5 -39.86 -35.00 43.65
CA TYR A 5 -39.81 -35.06 42.18
C TYR A 5 -39.93 -33.68 41.53
N ARG A 6 -40.73 -32.77 42.11
CA ARG A 6 -40.87 -31.39 41.60
C ARG A 6 -39.60 -30.56 41.85
N LYS A 7 -38.96 -30.72 43.01
CA LYS A 7 -37.66 -30.11 43.32
C LYS A 7 -36.52 -30.67 42.45
N MET A 8 -36.48 -31.98 42.20
CA MET A 8 -35.50 -32.59 41.29
C MET A 8 -35.67 -32.14 39.84
N ARG A 9 -36.92 -31.98 39.35
CA ARG A 9 -37.15 -31.45 37.99
C ARG A 9 -36.73 -30.00 37.85
N LEU A 10 -36.96 -29.16 38.86
CA LEU A 10 -36.51 -27.76 38.86
C LEU A 10 -34.98 -27.65 38.90
N LEU A 11 -34.31 -28.49 39.68
CA LEU A 11 -32.85 -28.57 39.71
C LEU A 11 -32.26 -29.03 38.37
N PHE A 12 -32.86 -30.02 37.72
CA PHE A 12 -32.45 -30.46 36.38
C PHE A 12 -32.66 -29.36 35.34
N LEU A 13 -33.79 -28.66 35.37
CA LEU A 13 -34.04 -27.55 34.45
C LEU A 13 -33.07 -26.39 34.67
N LEU A 14 -32.76 -26.04 35.93
CA LEU A 14 -31.76 -25.01 36.24
C LEU A 14 -30.36 -25.41 35.79
N LEU A 15 -29.97 -26.68 35.97
CA LEU A 15 -28.68 -27.19 35.50
C LEU A 15 -28.59 -27.23 33.97
N CYS A 16 -29.67 -27.62 33.29
CA CYS A 16 -29.73 -27.55 31.83
C CYS A 16 -29.67 -26.11 31.31
N CYS A 17 -30.32 -25.16 31.99
CA CYS A 17 -30.27 -23.74 31.62
C CYS A 17 -28.88 -23.14 31.82
N THR A 18 -28.15 -23.49 32.89
CA THR A 18 -26.79 -22.98 33.12
C THR A 18 -25.77 -23.58 32.14
N VAL A 19 -25.91 -24.87 31.82
CA VAL A 19 -25.07 -25.53 30.81
C VAL A 19 -25.34 -24.97 29.42
N ALA A 20 -26.61 -24.75 29.07
CA ALA A 20 -26.98 -24.13 27.79
C ALA A 20 -26.43 -22.69 27.69
N PHE A 21 -26.56 -21.87 28.74
CA PHE A 21 -26.00 -20.51 28.73
C PHE A 21 -24.47 -20.49 28.62
N SER A 22 -23.78 -21.43 29.26
CA SER A 22 -22.32 -21.55 29.18
C SER A 22 -21.86 -21.99 27.78
N CYS A 23 -22.55 -22.96 27.19
CA CYS A 23 -22.29 -23.38 25.80
C CYS A 23 -22.57 -22.28 24.79
N CYS A 24 -23.69 -21.54 24.92
CA CYS A 24 -23.99 -20.43 24.01
C CYS A 24 -22.92 -19.33 24.07
N LYS A 25 -22.46 -18.95 25.27
CA LYS A 25 -21.37 -17.97 25.42
C LYS A 25 -20.05 -18.46 24.84
N ALA A 26 -19.68 -19.72 25.06
CA ALA A 26 -18.44 -20.27 24.52
C ALA A 26 -18.47 -20.41 22.99
N VAL A 27 -19.65 -20.67 22.39
CA VAL A 27 -19.82 -20.71 20.93
C VAL A 27 -19.75 -19.29 20.35
N GLU A 28 -20.44 -18.30 20.95
CA GLU A 28 -20.32 -16.89 20.53
C GLU A 28 -18.89 -16.36 20.65
N GLU A 29 -18.18 -16.67 21.75
CA GLU A 29 -16.80 -16.24 21.96
C GLU A 29 -15.82 -16.92 20.98
N LYS A 30 -16.12 -18.16 20.56
CA LYS A 30 -15.30 -18.85 19.55
C LYS A 30 -15.56 -18.33 18.14
N GLU A 31 -16.82 -18.15 17.75
CA GLU A 31 -17.19 -17.58 16.44
C GLU A 31 -16.68 -16.15 16.27
N THR A 32 -16.73 -15.34 17.33
CA THR A 32 -16.17 -13.98 17.31
C THR A 32 -14.65 -14.01 17.16
N ASN A 33 -13.94 -14.86 17.91
CA ASN A 33 -12.49 -15.01 17.77
C ASN A 33 -12.10 -15.47 16.36
N ASP A 34 -12.77 -16.49 15.81
CA ASP A 34 -12.50 -17.01 14.46
C ASP A 34 -12.73 -15.94 13.38
N ALA A 35 -13.75 -15.08 13.55
CA ALA A 35 -13.99 -13.94 12.66
C ALA A 35 -12.86 -12.90 12.75
N TYR A 36 -12.41 -12.53 13.95
CA TYR A 36 -11.28 -11.60 14.13
C TYR A 36 -9.98 -12.13 13.51
N TYR A 37 -9.69 -13.43 13.65
CA TYR A 37 -8.53 -14.06 13.02
C TYR A 37 -8.59 -13.95 11.50
N SER A 38 -9.76 -14.23 10.89
CA SER A 38 -9.92 -14.14 9.43
C SER A 38 -9.73 -12.72 8.87
N LEU A 39 -10.18 -11.70 9.62
CA LEU A 39 -9.99 -10.29 9.25
C LEU A 39 -8.53 -9.88 9.34
N TRP A 40 -7.82 -10.30 10.40
CA TRP A 40 -6.40 -10.05 10.53
C TRP A 40 -5.58 -10.73 9.43
N GLU A 41 -5.91 -11.98 9.08
CA GLU A 41 -5.27 -12.69 7.97
C GLU A 41 -5.48 -11.97 6.63
N ALA A 42 -6.69 -11.44 6.40
CA ALA A 42 -7.00 -10.66 5.21
C ALA A 42 -6.19 -9.36 5.15
N GLN A 43 -6.15 -8.58 6.25
CA GLN A 43 -5.34 -7.37 6.32
C GLN A 43 -3.85 -7.68 6.13
N LYS A 44 -3.34 -8.72 6.79
CA LYS A 44 -1.95 -9.15 6.66
C LYS A 44 -1.62 -9.50 5.20
N PHE A 45 -2.48 -10.26 4.53
CA PHE A 45 -2.32 -10.59 3.12
C PHE A 45 -2.24 -9.34 2.22
N LEU A 46 -3.12 -8.36 2.45
CA LEU A 46 -3.14 -7.11 1.69
C LEU A 46 -1.87 -6.26 1.90
N LEU A 47 -1.28 -6.29 3.10
CA LEU A 47 -0.01 -5.61 3.38
C LEU A 47 1.17 -6.35 2.74
N GLU A 48 1.21 -7.68 2.83
CA GLU A 48 2.29 -8.49 2.28
C GLU A 48 2.32 -8.50 0.75
N ILE A 49 1.17 -8.45 0.07
CA ILE A 49 1.12 -8.48 -1.39
C ILE A 49 1.68 -7.20 -2.03
N VAL A 50 1.53 -6.07 -1.33
CA VAL A 50 2.02 -4.75 -1.74
C VAL A 50 3.48 -4.53 -1.32
N TRP A 51 4.04 -5.41 -0.50
CA TRP A 51 5.45 -5.36 -0.13
C TRP A 51 6.35 -5.61 -1.36
N HIS A 52 7.33 -4.73 -1.58
CA HIS A 52 8.28 -4.76 -2.70
C HIS A 52 7.65 -5.09 -4.06
N VAL A 53 6.65 -4.29 -4.49
CA VAL A 53 5.87 -4.56 -5.71
C VAL A 53 6.75 -4.74 -6.97
N GLN A 54 7.89 -4.05 -7.04
CA GLN A 54 8.81 -4.13 -8.16
C GLN A 54 9.46 -5.52 -8.27
N GLU A 55 9.67 -6.21 -7.16
CA GLU A 55 10.29 -7.54 -7.10
C GLU A 55 9.26 -8.65 -7.37
N PRO A 56 9.70 -9.81 -7.90
CA PRO A 56 8.81 -10.97 -8.04
C PRO A 56 8.28 -11.39 -6.67
N VAL A 57 7.05 -11.92 -6.66
CA VAL A 57 6.36 -12.27 -5.42
C VAL A 57 7.11 -13.37 -4.69
N ALA A 58 7.48 -13.12 -3.43
CA ALA A 58 8.09 -14.12 -2.56
C ALA A 58 7.06 -15.02 -1.85
N LEU A 59 5.77 -14.62 -1.85
CA LEU A 59 4.70 -15.39 -1.21
C LEU A 59 4.46 -16.71 -1.94
N PRO A 60 4.53 -17.87 -1.26
CA PRO A 60 4.33 -19.17 -1.88
C PRO A 60 2.89 -19.36 -2.37
N GLU A 61 1.92 -18.70 -1.73
CA GLU A 61 0.50 -18.78 -2.09
C GLU A 61 0.19 -18.17 -3.45
N CYS A 62 1.05 -17.26 -3.94
CA CYS A 62 0.88 -16.60 -5.22
C CYS A 62 1.76 -17.21 -6.32
N GLN A 63 2.48 -18.29 -6.04
CA GLN A 63 3.26 -19.02 -7.05
C GLN A 63 2.33 -19.94 -7.85
N ASP A 64 2.51 -19.97 -9.17
CA ASP A 64 1.81 -20.86 -10.10
C ASP A 64 0.27 -20.77 -10.08
N VAL A 65 -0.26 -19.58 -9.81
CA VAL A 65 -1.71 -19.33 -9.82
C VAL A 65 -2.23 -19.21 -11.25
N GLU A 66 -3.24 -20.00 -11.59
CA GLU A 66 -3.93 -19.92 -12.89
C GLU A 66 -4.92 -18.76 -12.97
N PHE A 67 -5.08 -18.23 -14.18
CA PHE A 67 -6.05 -17.17 -14.48
C PHE A 67 -7.47 -17.73 -14.54
N VAL A 68 -8.38 -17.18 -13.72
CA VAL A 68 -9.79 -17.60 -13.68
C VAL A 68 -10.63 -16.74 -14.62
N ASN A 69 -11.07 -17.32 -15.72
CA ASN A 69 -11.92 -16.68 -16.74
C ASN A 69 -13.41 -17.07 -16.65
N ASP A 70 -13.80 -17.88 -15.66
CA ASP A 70 -15.17 -18.39 -15.53
C ASP A 70 -16.15 -17.29 -15.12
N ALA A 71 -17.05 -16.91 -16.03
CA ALA A 71 -18.07 -15.88 -15.77
C ALA A 71 -19.00 -16.21 -14.58
N VAL A 72 -19.19 -17.50 -14.25
CA VAL A 72 -20.06 -17.94 -13.15
C VAL A 72 -19.52 -17.52 -11.77
N GLN A 73 -18.21 -17.34 -11.64
CA GLN A 73 -17.58 -17.01 -10.37
C GLN A 73 -17.65 -15.50 -10.04
N TYR A 74 -18.10 -14.69 -10.99
CA TYR A 74 -18.25 -13.23 -10.85
C TYR A 74 -19.72 -12.83 -10.70
N THR A 75 -19.98 -11.72 -9.99
CA THR A 75 -21.33 -11.15 -9.82
C THR A 75 -21.85 -10.53 -11.10
N LYS A 76 -20.99 -9.82 -11.82
CA LYS A 76 -21.24 -9.18 -13.11
C LYS A 76 -20.06 -9.47 -14.03
N PHE A 77 -20.34 -9.68 -15.31
CA PHE A 77 -19.32 -9.95 -16.32
C PHE A 77 -19.52 -9.06 -17.54
N ASP A 78 -18.85 -7.91 -17.52
CA ASP A 78 -19.04 -6.83 -18.48
C ASP A 78 -18.15 -6.96 -19.73
N SER A 79 -18.43 -6.14 -20.75
CA SER A 79 -17.61 -6.03 -21.95
C SER A 79 -16.15 -5.65 -21.68
N ASP A 80 -15.90 -4.82 -20.66
CA ASP A 80 -14.54 -4.45 -20.23
C ASP A 80 -13.76 -5.64 -19.67
N MET A 81 -14.43 -6.54 -18.93
CA MET A 81 -13.82 -7.77 -18.42
C MET A 81 -13.53 -8.74 -19.56
N GLN A 82 -14.46 -8.90 -20.51
CA GLN A 82 -14.26 -9.72 -21.70
C GLN A 82 -13.05 -9.24 -22.50
N ARG A 83 -12.92 -7.93 -22.68
CA ARG A 83 -11.77 -7.34 -23.34
C ARG A 83 -10.48 -7.60 -22.59
N PHE A 84 -10.47 -7.46 -21.26
CA PHE A 84 -9.29 -7.80 -20.47
C PHE A 84 -8.91 -9.27 -20.60
N VAL A 85 -9.87 -10.19 -20.58
CA VAL A 85 -9.61 -11.62 -20.83
C VAL A 85 -9.00 -11.84 -22.22
N GLN A 86 -9.46 -11.13 -23.25
CA GLN A 86 -8.85 -11.17 -24.59
C GLN A 86 -7.41 -10.65 -24.57
N ASP A 87 -7.16 -9.52 -23.91
CA ASP A 87 -5.82 -8.96 -23.76
C ASP A 87 -4.85 -9.95 -23.08
N VAL A 88 -5.34 -10.69 -22.07
CA VAL A 88 -4.58 -11.77 -21.40
C VAL A 88 -4.30 -12.93 -22.34
N GLN A 89 -5.31 -13.42 -23.06
CA GLN A 89 -5.18 -14.54 -24.01
C GLN A 89 -4.21 -14.24 -25.15
N HIS A 90 -4.21 -13.00 -25.63
CA HIS A 90 -3.31 -12.54 -26.70
C HIS A 90 -1.95 -12.05 -26.18
N GLN A 91 -1.67 -12.16 -24.88
CA GLN A 91 -0.43 -11.66 -24.25
C GLN A 91 -0.15 -10.18 -24.56
N CYS A 92 -1.20 -9.37 -24.66
CA CYS A 92 -1.15 -7.95 -25.00
C CYS A 92 -1.18 -7.04 -23.76
N LEU A 93 -0.75 -7.54 -22.61
CA LEU A 93 -0.70 -6.77 -21.36
C LEU A 93 0.48 -5.78 -21.37
N LEU A 94 0.32 -4.68 -20.64
CA LEU A 94 1.40 -3.72 -20.39
C LEU A 94 2.62 -4.44 -19.79
N PRO A 95 3.82 -4.34 -20.40
CA PRO A 95 5.02 -4.94 -19.85
C PRO A 95 5.33 -4.45 -18.44
N ARG A 96 5.90 -5.33 -17.62
CA ARG A 96 6.15 -5.07 -16.20
C ARG A 96 7.08 -3.88 -15.91
N ASN A 97 8.07 -3.66 -16.78
CA ASN A 97 9.08 -2.64 -16.60
C ASN A 97 8.74 -1.31 -17.28
N ASP A 98 7.60 -1.24 -17.98
CA ASP A 98 7.18 -0.03 -18.67
C ASP A 98 6.46 0.93 -17.71
N PHE A 99 6.37 2.20 -18.07
CA PHE A 99 5.70 3.18 -17.24
C PHE A 99 4.18 2.98 -17.28
N PHE A 100 3.53 3.10 -16.13
CA PHE A 100 2.08 3.08 -16.03
C PHE A 100 1.53 4.50 -15.82
N SER A 101 0.37 4.78 -16.41
CA SER A 101 -0.37 6.01 -16.17
C SER A 101 -1.85 5.76 -16.38
N ALA A 102 -2.67 6.16 -15.41
CA ALA A 102 -4.12 6.00 -15.46
C ALA A 102 -4.79 6.87 -16.55
N VAL A 103 -4.09 7.87 -17.09
CA VAL A 103 -4.60 8.79 -18.13
C VAL A 103 -4.37 8.23 -19.54
N VAL A 104 -3.41 7.33 -19.71
CA VAL A 104 -3.14 6.70 -21.00
C VAL A 104 -4.26 5.73 -21.34
N ARG A 105 -4.95 5.94 -22.47
CA ARG A 105 -6.16 5.20 -22.84
C ARG A 105 -5.99 3.67 -22.83
N THR A 106 -4.87 3.16 -23.32
CA THR A 106 -4.59 1.71 -23.37
C THR A 106 -4.41 1.12 -21.98
N HIS A 107 -3.58 1.77 -21.15
CA HIS A 107 -3.34 1.36 -19.77
C HIS A 107 -4.64 1.43 -18.95
N HIS A 108 -5.40 2.51 -19.15
CA HIS A 108 -6.67 2.73 -18.50
C HIS A 108 -7.70 1.63 -18.80
N GLN A 109 -7.80 1.18 -20.05
CA GLN A 109 -8.70 0.09 -20.43
C GLN A 109 -8.34 -1.23 -19.76
N GLN A 110 -7.04 -1.53 -19.64
CA GLN A 110 -6.55 -2.72 -18.93
C GLN A 110 -6.82 -2.62 -17.42
N VAL A 111 -6.60 -1.45 -16.81
CA VAL A 111 -6.96 -1.18 -15.41
C VAL A 111 -8.44 -1.41 -15.16
N LEU A 112 -9.31 -0.88 -16.01
CA LEU A 112 -10.76 -0.97 -15.82
C LEU A 112 -11.22 -2.42 -15.79
N GLY A 113 -10.73 -3.24 -16.72
CA GLY A 113 -11.03 -4.68 -16.74
C GLY A 113 -10.48 -5.41 -15.52
N LEU A 114 -9.24 -5.13 -15.11
CA LEU A 114 -8.64 -5.70 -13.90
C LEU A 114 -9.40 -5.30 -12.63
N TYR A 115 -9.71 -4.01 -12.48
CA TYR A 115 -10.50 -3.48 -11.36
C TYR A 115 -11.86 -4.19 -11.26
N LYS A 116 -12.59 -4.32 -12.37
CA LYS A 116 -13.89 -5.00 -12.39
C LYS A 116 -13.76 -6.48 -12.02
N LEU A 117 -12.71 -7.14 -12.49
CA LEU A 117 -12.41 -8.54 -12.15
C LEU A 117 -12.15 -8.72 -10.65
N LEU A 118 -11.43 -7.78 -10.01
CA LEU A 118 -11.21 -7.79 -8.57
C LEU A 118 -12.48 -7.43 -7.79
N THR A 119 -13.24 -6.42 -8.20
CA THR A 119 -14.44 -5.96 -7.49
C THR A 119 -15.60 -6.94 -7.59
N TYR A 120 -15.80 -7.59 -8.74
CA TYR A 120 -16.93 -8.49 -8.97
C TYR A 120 -16.69 -9.94 -8.55
N ALA A 121 -15.52 -10.27 -7.98
CA ALA A 121 -15.28 -11.60 -7.41
C ALA A 121 -16.25 -11.88 -6.24
N LYS A 122 -17.00 -12.98 -6.31
CA LYS A 122 -18.04 -13.34 -5.32
C LYS A 122 -17.45 -13.65 -3.94
N ASP A 123 -16.37 -14.43 -3.93
CA ASP A 123 -15.77 -14.97 -2.71
C ASP A 123 -14.39 -14.36 -2.47
N TRP A 124 -14.00 -14.29 -1.19
CA TRP A 124 -12.66 -13.84 -0.78
C TRP A 124 -11.55 -14.72 -1.35
N THR A 125 -11.77 -16.03 -1.48
CA THR A 125 -10.81 -16.97 -2.05
C THR A 125 -10.51 -16.66 -3.52
N LEU A 126 -11.54 -16.37 -4.31
CA LEU A 126 -11.41 -15.94 -5.70
C LEU A 126 -10.71 -14.57 -5.80
N PHE A 127 -11.08 -13.63 -4.93
CA PHE A 127 -10.41 -12.33 -4.86
C PHE A 127 -8.91 -12.51 -4.59
N LYS A 128 -8.54 -13.31 -3.59
CA LYS A 128 -7.15 -13.63 -3.24
C LYS A 128 -6.40 -14.24 -4.43
N GLN A 129 -7.02 -15.20 -5.12
CA GLN A 129 -6.45 -15.84 -6.31
C GLN A 129 -6.19 -14.83 -7.44
N ASN A 130 -7.19 -13.99 -7.74
CA ASN A 130 -7.08 -12.95 -8.76
C ASN A 130 -6.01 -11.91 -8.43
N VAL A 131 -5.89 -11.52 -7.15
CA VAL A 131 -4.85 -10.61 -6.68
C VAL A 131 -3.46 -11.24 -6.84
N CYS A 132 -3.28 -12.50 -6.44
CA CYS A 132 -2.01 -13.22 -6.61
C CYS A 132 -1.61 -13.34 -8.09
N TRP A 133 -2.57 -13.67 -8.97
CA TRP A 133 -2.35 -13.75 -10.40
C TRP A 133 -1.97 -12.38 -10.99
N ALA A 134 -2.69 -11.32 -10.62
CA ALA A 134 -2.43 -9.96 -11.08
C ALA A 134 -1.04 -9.49 -10.64
N ARG A 135 -0.65 -9.77 -9.39
CA ARG A 135 0.64 -9.36 -8.84
C ARG A 135 1.85 -9.96 -9.59
N THR A 136 1.68 -11.16 -10.17
CA THR A 136 2.75 -11.86 -10.89
C THR A 136 2.84 -11.45 -12.36
N HIS A 137 1.70 -11.26 -13.04
CA HIS A 137 1.64 -11.06 -14.48
C HIS A 137 1.50 -9.60 -14.93
N ILE A 138 1.04 -8.72 -14.06
CA ILE A 138 0.67 -7.34 -14.42
C ILE A 138 1.76 -6.36 -13.99
N ASN A 139 1.86 -5.23 -14.71
CA ASN A 139 2.67 -4.09 -14.32
C ASN A 139 2.38 -3.65 -12.85
N PRO A 140 3.42 -3.42 -12.03
CA PRO A 140 3.27 -3.16 -10.60
C PRO A 140 2.43 -1.90 -10.32
N GLY A 141 2.61 -0.84 -11.11
CA GLY A 141 1.84 0.40 -10.96
C GLY A 141 0.36 0.19 -11.28
N MET A 142 0.07 -0.53 -12.36
CA MET A 142 -1.30 -0.88 -12.75
C MET A 142 -1.98 -1.76 -11.70
N PHE A 143 -1.25 -2.75 -11.16
CA PHE A 143 -1.72 -3.64 -10.11
C PHE A 143 -2.11 -2.88 -8.84
N VAL A 144 -1.20 -2.05 -8.30
CA VAL A 144 -1.45 -1.28 -7.07
C VAL A 144 -2.62 -0.31 -7.24
N TYR A 145 -2.73 0.32 -8.41
CA TYR A 145 -3.83 1.24 -8.70
C TYR A 145 -5.17 0.51 -8.74
N ALA A 146 -5.27 -0.61 -9.47
CA ALA A 146 -6.49 -1.41 -9.55
C ALA A 146 -6.89 -2.03 -8.20
N LEU A 147 -5.92 -2.50 -7.41
CA LEU A 147 -6.14 -3.06 -6.08
C LEU A 147 -6.70 -2.00 -5.12
N ASN A 148 -6.12 -0.79 -5.13
CA ASN A 148 -6.60 0.34 -4.33
C ASN A 148 -8.06 0.70 -4.65
N LEU A 149 -8.41 0.72 -5.95
CA LEU A 149 -9.78 0.94 -6.37
C LEU A 149 -10.70 -0.19 -5.89
N ALA A 150 -10.29 -1.45 -6.07
CA ALA A 150 -11.11 -2.60 -5.69
C ALA A 150 -11.42 -2.64 -4.18
N ILE A 151 -10.40 -2.48 -3.32
CA ILE A 151 -10.55 -2.51 -1.85
C ILE A 151 -11.57 -1.47 -1.39
N ARG A 152 -11.51 -0.25 -1.92
CA ARG A 152 -12.42 0.84 -1.53
C ARG A 152 -13.88 0.64 -1.95
N ARG A 153 -14.16 -0.21 -2.95
CA ARG A 153 -15.52 -0.43 -3.48
C ARG A 153 -16.12 -1.76 -3.05
N ARG A 154 -15.27 -2.73 -2.72
CA ARG A 154 -15.66 -4.04 -2.19
C ARG A 154 -16.21 -3.88 -0.78
N LYS A 155 -17.44 -4.37 -0.54
CA LYS A 155 -18.13 -4.27 0.76
C LYS A 155 -17.42 -5.06 1.87
N ASP A 156 -16.79 -6.16 1.50
CA ASP A 156 -15.98 -7.00 2.38
C ASP A 156 -14.64 -6.34 2.75
N CYS A 157 -14.20 -5.35 1.98
CA CYS A 157 -12.90 -4.69 2.16
C CYS A 157 -13.01 -3.26 2.73
N GLU A 158 -14.20 -2.79 3.09
CA GLU A 158 -14.43 -1.41 3.58
C GLU A 158 -13.60 -1.06 4.83
N ILE A 159 -13.25 -2.07 5.63
CA ILE A 159 -12.48 -1.93 6.87
C ILE A 159 -10.96 -1.92 6.61
N PHE A 160 -10.52 -2.39 5.44
CA PHE A 160 -9.10 -2.55 5.14
C PHE A 160 -8.51 -1.31 4.50
N GLU A 161 -7.31 -0.95 4.96
CA GLU A 161 -6.53 0.15 4.41
C GLU A 161 -5.18 -0.37 3.92
N LEU A 162 -4.77 0.11 2.75
CA LEU A 162 -3.44 -0.15 2.21
C LEU A 162 -2.43 0.86 2.76
N PRO A 163 -1.12 0.53 2.73
CA PRO A 163 -0.08 1.49 3.06
C PRO A 163 -0.18 2.71 2.16
N PRO A 164 0.26 3.88 2.64
CA PRO A 164 0.30 5.08 1.83
C PRO A 164 1.21 4.88 0.61
N ILE A 165 0.84 5.54 -0.49
CA ILE A 165 1.47 5.32 -1.80
C ILE A 165 2.98 5.60 -1.83
N TYR A 166 3.48 6.47 -0.97
CA TYR A 166 4.91 6.79 -0.86
C TYR A 166 5.73 5.68 -0.19
N GLU A 167 5.11 4.80 0.61
CA GLU A 167 5.77 3.59 1.14
C GLU A 167 5.85 2.50 0.07
N ILE A 168 4.82 2.42 -0.78
CA ILE A 168 4.74 1.45 -1.87
C ILE A 168 5.69 1.83 -3.02
N PHE A 169 5.66 3.11 -3.42
CA PHE A 169 6.41 3.64 -4.54
C PHE A 169 7.25 4.87 -4.15
N PRO A 170 8.30 4.70 -3.33
CA PRO A 170 9.15 5.81 -2.91
C PRO A 170 9.81 6.53 -4.10
N GLN A 171 10.02 5.85 -5.22
CA GLN A 171 10.64 6.44 -6.41
C GLN A 171 9.85 7.59 -7.05
N HIS A 172 8.56 7.74 -6.75
CA HIS A 172 7.74 8.84 -7.27
C HIS A 172 7.72 10.06 -6.35
N PHE A 173 8.19 9.92 -5.11
CA PHE A 173 8.15 10.97 -4.08
C PHE A 173 9.53 11.51 -3.75
N PHE A 174 10.59 10.72 -3.94
CA PHE A 174 11.95 11.13 -3.66
C PHE A 174 12.77 11.40 -4.93
N ASN A 175 13.65 12.38 -4.82
CA ASN A 175 14.60 12.71 -5.88
C ASN A 175 15.49 11.53 -6.26
N SER A 176 15.86 11.47 -7.54
CA SER A 176 16.70 10.40 -8.10
C SER A 176 18.02 10.25 -7.35
N GLU A 177 18.58 11.35 -6.83
CA GLU A 177 19.79 11.33 -6.03
C GLU A 177 19.64 10.50 -4.75
N VAL A 178 18.54 10.68 -4.01
CA VAL A 178 18.25 9.92 -2.78
C VAL A 178 18.09 8.44 -3.11
N ILE A 179 17.38 8.14 -4.19
CA ILE A 179 17.13 6.79 -4.67
C ILE A 179 18.43 6.10 -5.11
N HIS A 180 19.30 6.79 -5.85
CA HIS A 180 20.63 6.28 -6.23
C HIS A 180 21.53 6.04 -5.01
N ARG A 181 21.50 6.93 -4.01
CA ARG A 181 22.21 6.75 -2.75
C ARG A 181 21.72 5.50 -2.02
N ALA A 182 20.40 5.31 -1.92
CA ALA A 182 19.79 4.12 -1.30
C ALA A 182 20.26 2.82 -1.98
N MET A 183 20.19 2.77 -3.31
CA MET A 183 20.64 1.63 -4.09
C MET A 183 22.13 1.34 -3.89
N THR A 184 22.96 2.39 -3.83
CA THR A 184 24.40 2.24 -3.62
C THR A 184 24.72 1.63 -2.25
N VAL A 185 24.02 2.05 -1.20
CA VAL A 185 24.19 1.48 0.15
C VAL A 185 23.70 0.04 0.20
N SER A 186 22.55 -0.25 -0.42
CA SER A 186 22.02 -1.62 -0.51
C SER A 186 23.03 -2.56 -1.19
N LYS A 187 23.57 -2.16 -2.35
CA LYS A 187 24.60 -2.92 -3.08
C LYS A 187 25.85 -3.15 -2.24
N LYS A 188 26.39 -2.11 -1.58
CA LYS A 188 27.57 -2.24 -0.71
C LYS A 188 27.33 -3.21 0.46
N LYS A 189 26.14 -3.20 1.07
CA LYS A 189 25.80 -4.18 2.12
C LYS A 189 25.79 -5.61 1.60
N MET A 190 25.19 -5.85 0.44
CA MET A 190 25.19 -7.18 -0.18
C MET A 190 26.62 -7.65 -0.46
N GLU A 191 27.47 -6.78 -0.99
CA GLU A 191 28.89 -7.10 -1.22
C GLU A 191 29.65 -7.40 0.08
N MET A 192 29.39 -6.66 1.16
CA MET A 192 30.00 -6.93 2.48
C MET A 192 29.52 -8.24 3.08
N ALA A 193 28.22 -8.54 3.00
CA ALA A 193 27.64 -9.80 3.45
C ALA A 193 28.22 -11.00 2.67
N GLN A 194 28.35 -10.88 1.34
CA GLN A 194 29.00 -11.91 0.51
C GLN A 194 30.47 -12.11 0.88
N LYS A 195 31.23 -11.03 1.11
CA LYS A 195 32.62 -11.12 1.57
C LYS A 195 32.74 -11.76 2.94
N GLN A 196 31.80 -11.50 3.86
CA GLN A 196 31.75 -12.17 5.16
C GLN A 196 31.44 -13.67 5.03
N THR A 197 30.53 -14.07 4.13
CA THR A 197 30.30 -15.50 3.85
C THR A 197 31.52 -16.20 3.25
N HIS A 198 32.33 -15.51 2.46
CA HIS A 198 33.59 -16.04 1.93
C HIS A 198 34.76 -16.00 2.94
N ALA A 199 34.72 -15.07 3.92
CA ALA A 199 35.75 -14.94 4.95
C ALA A 199 35.54 -15.89 6.14
N ASN A 200 34.36 -16.48 6.33
CA ASN A 200 34.07 -17.40 7.44
C ASN A 200 34.75 -18.79 7.35
N ASN A 201 35.79 -18.95 6.52
CA ASN A 201 36.83 -19.98 6.68
C ASN A 201 38.04 -19.49 7.50
N GLY A 202 38.00 -18.26 8.03
CA GLY A 202 39.01 -17.72 8.94
C GLY A 202 38.36 -16.77 9.95
N THR A 203 38.60 -17.01 11.24
CA THR A 203 38.20 -16.13 12.34
C THR A 203 38.61 -14.68 12.08
N VAL A 204 37.65 -13.76 11.97
CA VAL A 204 37.95 -12.32 11.96
C VAL A 204 36.92 -11.56 12.80
N SER A 205 37.46 -10.69 13.65
CA SER A 205 36.78 -9.81 14.58
C SER A 205 35.94 -8.75 13.89
N GLU A 206 34.87 -8.38 14.58
CA GLU A 206 33.98 -7.27 14.28
C GLU A 206 34.74 -5.94 14.35
N ARG A 207 35.32 -5.51 13.22
CA ARG A 207 35.92 -4.19 13.11
C ARG A 207 35.84 -3.69 11.68
N SER A 208 34.79 -2.92 11.38
CA SER A 208 34.89 -1.84 10.41
C SER A 208 33.66 -0.94 10.48
N LEU A 209 33.84 0.23 11.10
CA LEU A 209 33.27 1.51 10.68
C LEU A 209 33.81 2.59 11.64
N HIS A 210 35.13 2.78 11.65
CA HIS A 210 35.73 3.97 12.26
C HIS A 210 37.04 4.37 11.57
N ASP A 211 37.00 4.52 10.25
CA ASP A 211 38.07 5.24 9.55
C ASP A 211 37.82 6.74 9.66
N TRP A 212 38.30 7.30 10.76
CA TRP A 212 38.37 8.73 11.01
C TRP A 212 39.61 9.31 10.30
N GLN A 213 39.44 10.41 9.56
CA GLN A 213 40.56 11.22 9.12
C GLN A 213 40.33 12.67 9.56
N THR A 214 41.28 13.21 10.33
CA THR A 214 41.25 14.52 11.03
C THR A 214 41.04 15.74 10.15
N TRP A 215 41.16 15.60 8.82
CA TRP A 215 40.95 16.69 7.87
C TRP A 215 39.52 16.79 7.34
N GLN A 216 38.62 15.88 7.74
CA GLN A 216 37.22 15.81 7.25
C GLN A 216 36.22 16.51 8.19
N TRP A 217 36.58 17.65 8.78
CA TRP A 217 35.74 18.34 9.77
C TRP A 217 34.38 18.79 9.23
N TRP A 218 34.27 19.02 7.91
CA TRP A 218 32.98 19.25 7.22
C TRP A 218 32.03 18.04 7.28
N LYS A 219 32.52 16.80 7.45
CA LYS A 219 31.68 15.60 7.65
C LYS A 219 31.03 15.55 9.03
N LEU A 220 31.67 16.14 10.06
CA LEU A 220 31.14 16.17 11.43
C LEU A 220 29.94 17.12 11.56
N MET A 221 29.89 18.13 10.70
CA MET A 221 28.80 19.11 10.66
C MET A 221 27.55 18.58 9.93
N GLY A 222 27.56 17.35 9.41
CA GLY A 222 26.43 16.78 8.67
C GLY A 222 26.20 17.38 7.28
N LEU A 223 27.06 18.31 6.83
CA LEU A 223 26.97 19.02 5.54
C LEU A 223 27.46 18.20 4.34
N SER A 224 27.69 16.90 4.50
CA SER A 224 27.94 16.01 3.37
C SER A 224 26.69 15.19 3.12
N ASP A 225 25.90 15.63 2.16
CA ASP A 225 24.59 15.09 1.77
C ASP A 225 24.61 13.60 1.37
N GLN A 226 25.77 12.95 1.36
CA GLN A 226 26.00 11.64 0.77
C GLN A 226 25.94 10.44 1.74
N HIS A 227 25.49 10.61 3.00
CA HIS A 227 25.57 9.55 4.02
C HIS A 227 24.21 9.00 4.47
N TRP A 228 24.18 7.69 4.72
CA TRP A 228 23.13 7.01 5.46
C TRP A 228 23.62 6.77 6.89
N TYR A 229 22.80 7.16 7.85
CA TYR A 229 23.06 7.02 9.27
C TYR A 229 22.40 5.74 9.78
N LEU A 230 23.15 4.94 10.54
CA LEU A 230 22.59 3.81 11.27
C LEU A 230 21.91 4.35 12.53
N ASP A 231 20.66 3.95 12.76
CA ASP A 231 19.97 4.24 14.01
C ASP A 231 20.49 3.30 15.10
N THR A 232 21.48 3.76 15.87
CA THR A 232 22.10 3.00 16.97
C THR A 232 21.38 3.22 18.31
N GLU A 233 20.57 4.27 18.43
CA GLU A 233 19.99 4.74 19.70
C GLU A 233 18.46 4.59 19.76
N GLY A 234 17.80 4.36 18.63
CA GLY A 234 16.36 4.12 18.57
C GLY A 234 15.93 2.80 19.22
N SER A 235 14.84 2.85 19.99
CA SER A 235 14.23 1.73 20.73
C SER A 235 13.85 0.53 19.83
N VAL A 236 13.78 0.72 18.51
CA VAL A 236 13.43 -0.29 17.51
C VAL A 236 14.64 -1.17 17.16
N ALA A 237 15.85 -0.62 17.09
CA ALA A 237 17.05 -1.36 16.71
C ALA A 237 17.45 -2.42 17.75
N LYS A 238 17.04 -2.25 19.01
CA LYS A 238 17.35 -3.18 20.10
C LYS A 238 16.35 -4.32 20.28
N ARG A 239 15.13 -4.24 19.74
CA ARG A 239 14.07 -5.22 20.06
C ARG A 239 14.11 -6.48 19.22
N ASP A 240 14.35 -6.39 17.91
CA ASP A 240 14.10 -7.51 16.99
C ASP A 240 15.22 -7.79 15.96
N GLY A 241 16.42 -7.24 16.15
CA GLY A 241 17.53 -7.44 15.21
C GLY A 241 17.39 -6.71 13.86
N LEU A 242 16.39 -5.83 13.72
CA LEU A 242 16.27 -4.93 12.56
C LEU A 242 17.25 -3.76 12.66
N THR A 243 17.98 -3.52 11.56
CA THR A 243 18.87 -2.35 11.43
C THR A 243 18.18 -1.26 10.61
N LYS A 244 17.85 -0.13 11.26
CA LYS A 244 17.23 1.02 10.60
C LYS A 244 18.29 2.00 10.11
N TYR A 245 18.11 2.51 8.91
CA TYR A 245 18.94 3.56 8.34
C TYR A 245 18.09 4.79 8.03
N TRP A 246 18.67 5.97 8.19
CA TRP A 246 18.02 7.22 7.87
C TRP A 246 19.00 8.16 7.15
N THR A 247 18.47 9.08 6.35
CA THR A 247 19.26 10.11 5.68
C THR A 247 18.39 11.37 5.60
N PRO A 248 18.92 12.56 5.92
CA PRO A 248 18.21 13.80 5.68
C PRO A 248 18.05 14.00 4.17
N VAL A 249 16.88 14.48 3.75
CA VAL A 249 16.56 14.75 2.35
C VAL A 249 16.13 16.20 2.23
N ASP A 250 16.77 16.92 1.32
CA ASP A 250 16.36 18.27 0.95
C ASP A 250 15.41 18.23 -0.25
N TYR A 251 14.50 19.20 -0.29
CA TYR A 251 13.64 19.47 -1.44
C TYR A 251 14.47 19.98 -2.63
N THR A 252 13.93 19.89 -3.85
CA THR A 252 14.59 20.49 -5.01
C THR A 252 14.54 22.01 -4.90
N ARG A 253 15.61 22.57 -4.36
CA ARG A 253 15.90 24.00 -4.44
C ARG A 253 17.16 24.15 -5.26
N ASP A 254 16.98 24.36 -6.56
CA ASP A 254 18.11 24.72 -7.39
C ASP A 254 18.55 26.15 -7.04
N VAL A 255 19.72 26.28 -6.43
CA VAL A 255 20.31 27.57 -6.07
C VAL A 255 20.78 28.31 -7.32
N TYR A 256 20.98 27.60 -8.44
CA TYR A 256 21.56 28.12 -9.67
C TYR A 256 20.51 28.49 -10.74
N ILE A 257 19.28 27.97 -10.64
CA ILE A 257 18.16 28.35 -11.51
C ILE A 257 17.14 29.15 -10.69
N LEU A 258 17.12 30.47 -10.90
CA LEU A 258 16.10 31.34 -10.32
C LEU A 258 14.74 31.06 -10.98
N ASN A 259 13.92 30.26 -10.31
CA ASN A 259 12.49 30.17 -10.55
C ASN A 259 11.77 30.52 -9.26
N ASP A 260 10.95 31.59 -9.27
CA ASP A 260 10.22 32.07 -8.09
C ASP A 260 9.35 30.97 -7.45
N GLU A 261 8.87 30.01 -8.25
CA GLU A 261 8.06 28.88 -7.80
C GLU A 261 8.85 27.87 -6.94
N THR A 262 10.18 27.83 -7.03
CA THR A 262 11.03 26.96 -6.19
C THR A 262 10.98 27.32 -4.70
N ARG A 263 10.46 28.50 -4.37
CA ARG A 263 10.20 28.90 -2.98
C ARG A 263 9.13 28.00 -2.34
N LEU A 264 8.28 27.38 -3.15
CA LEU A 264 7.21 26.47 -2.74
C LEU A 264 7.57 24.98 -2.88
N SER A 265 8.81 24.63 -3.22
CA SER A 265 9.18 23.20 -3.38
C SER A 265 8.88 22.37 -2.14
N TYR A 266 9.00 22.95 -0.93
CA TYR A 266 8.65 22.25 0.32
C TYR A 266 7.17 21.85 0.42
N LEU A 267 6.27 22.54 -0.28
CA LEU A 267 4.84 22.22 -0.33
C LEU A 267 4.55 21.30 -1.49
N LEU A 268 5.13 21.59 -2.66
CA LEU A 268 4.85 20.85 -3.90
C LEU A 268 5.48 19.45 -3.92
N GLU A 269 6.61 19.28 -3.25
CA GLU A 269 7.30 17.98 -3.08
C GLU A 269 6.99 17.35 -1.72
N ASP A 270 6.13 17.96 -0.91
CA ASP A 270 5.69 17.36 0.32
C ASP A 270 5.02 16.00 0.02
N VAL A 271 5.41 15.00 0.78
CA VAL A 271 5.03 13.62 0.52
C VAL A 271 3.53 13.43 0.77
N ASP A 272 3.00 14.06 1.82
CA ASP A 272 1.59 13.96 2.21
C ASP A 272 0.70 14.80 1.28
N TRP A 273 1.17 15.96 0.83
CA TRP A 273 0.47 16.79 -0.17
C TRP A 273 0.22 16.02 -1.47
N ASN A 274 1.26 15.35 -1.97
CA ASN A 274 1.16 14.53 -3.18
C ASN A 274 0.33 13.25 -2.95
N ALA A 275 0.46 12.61 -1.79
CA ALA A 275 -0.35 11.45 -1.44
C ALA A 275 -1.83 11.80 -1.34
N ASN A 276 -2.18 12.96 -0.77
CA ASN A 276 -3.55 13.43 -0.68
C ASN A 276 -4.18 13.58 -2.08
N TRP A 277 -3.45 14.17 -3.03
CA TRP A 277 -3.93 14.26 -4.42
C TRP A 277 -4.18 12.88 -5.03
N TYR A 278 -3.29 11.91 -4.79
CA TYR A 278 -3.47 10.53 -5.26
C TYR A 278 -4.73 9.87 -4.64
N GLU A 279 -4.90 9.99 -3.33
CA GLU A 279 -6.05 9.46 -2.58
C GLU A 279 -7.38 10.08 -3.05
N PHE A 280 -7.39 11.39 -3.28
CA PHE A 280 -8.55 12.07 -3.82
C PHE A 280 -8.96 11.53 -5.20
N ASN A 281 -8.00 11.33 -6.11
CA ASN A 281 -8.27 10.75 -7.43
C ASN A 281 -8.70 9.28 -7.36
N LEU A 282 -8.27 8.53 -6.35
CA LEU A 282 -8.77 7.17 -6.09
C LEU A 282 -10.19 7.18 -5.54
N ASN A 283 -10.58 8.18 -4.76
CA ASN A 283 -11.95 8.30 -4.24
C ASN A 283 -12.93 8.76 -5.32
N PHE A 284 -12.49 9.63 -6.22
CA PHE A 284 -13.30 10.13 -7.34
C PHE A 284 -12.60 9.91 -8.69
N PRO A 285 -12.46 8.65 -9.16
CA PRO A 285 -11.85 8.41 -10.45
C PRO A 285 -12.76 8.96 -11.55
N PRO A 286 -12.26 9.80 -12.46
CA PRO A 286 -13.08 10.52 -13.44
C PRO A 286 -13.74 9.62 -14.50
N PHE A 287 -13.39 8.34 -14.52
CA PHE A 287 -13.80 7.36 -15.52
C PHE A 287 -14.79 6.31 -14.99
N LEU A 288 -15.00 6.21 -13.67
CA LEU A 288 -15.98 5.28 -13.14
C LEU A 288 -17.37 5.87 -13.27
N GLU A 289 -18.32 5.02 -13.68
CA GLU A 289 -19.72 5.42 -13.76
C GLU A 289 -20.32 5.59 -12.35
N ASP A 290 -21.32 6.48 -12.24
CA ASP A 290 -21.98 6.80 -10.97
C ASP A 290 -22.57 5.58 -10.26
N GLU A 291 -22.98 4.55 -11.01
CA GLU A 291 -23.49 3.30 -10.47
C GLU A 291 -22.40 2.48 -9.74
N GLU A 292 -21.15 2.57 -10.22
CA GLU A 292 -19.99 1.86 -9.66
C GLU A 292 -19.35 2.61 -8.48
N LEU A 293 -19.61 3.93 -8.35
CA LEU A 293 -19.18 4.77 -7.24
C LEU A 293 -20.00 4.55 -5.95
N GLY A 294 -21.10 3.79 -6.03
CA GLY A 294 -21.95 3.46 -4.89
C GLY A 294 -22.93 4.58 -4.48
N ALA A 295 -23.94 4.20 -3.68
CA ALA A 295 -25.12 5.03 -3.38
C ALA A 295 -24.80 6.37 -2.67
N HIS A 296 -23.68 6.46 -1.95
CA HIS A 296 -23.32 7.66 -1.17
C HIS A 296 -22.60 8.74 -2.01
N HIS A 297 -22.07 8.39 -3.18
CA HIS A 297 -21.28 9.31 -4.00
C HIS A 297 -22.05 9.84 -5.23
N HIS A 298 -22.96 9.03 -5.80
CA HIS A 298 -23.66 9.30 -7.06
C HIS A 298 -24.16 10.74 -7.29
N LYS A 299 -24.78 11.42 -6.30
CA LYS A 299 -25.41 12.73 -6.54
C LYS A 299 -24.51 13.96 -6.27
N ARG A 300 -23.38 13.78 -5.59
CA ARG A 300 -22.51 14.89 -5.16
C ARG A 300 -21.04 14.71 -5.53
N SER A 301 -20.68 13.68 -6.31
CA SER A 301 -19.30 13.46 -6.76
C SER A 301 -18.70 14.69 -7.43
N ALA A 302 -19.43 15.33 -8.36
CA ALA A 302 -18.95 16.53 -9.04
C ALA A 302 -18.80 17.73 -8.09
N GLU A 303 -19.78 17.95 -7.20
CA GLU A 303 -19.71 19.01 -6.18
C GLU A 303 -18.50 18.81 -5.26
N ARG A 304 -18.29 17.59 -4.79
CA ARG A 304 -17.16 17.23 -3.92
C ARG A 304 -15.83 17.39 -4.65
N TRP A 305 -15.76 16.99 -5.92
CA TRP A 305 -14.55 17.18 -6.71
C TRP A 305 -14.18 18.67 -6.84
N ILE A 306 -15.16 19.52 -7.18
CA ILE A 306 -14.97 20.97 -7.27
C ILE A 306 -14.55 21.55 -5.90
N TYR A 307 -15.19 21.11 -4.82
CA TYR A 307 -14.87 21.56 -3.47
C TYR A 307 -13.42 21.23 -3.07
N GLU A 308 -12.96 20.01 -3.32
CA GLU A 308 -11.60 19.57 -2.99
C GLU A 308 -10.56 20.33 -3.83
N VAL A 309 -10.75 20.43 -5.15
CA VAL A 309 -9.85 21.19 -6.03
C VAL A 309 -9.78 22.66 -5.59
N ARG A 310 -10.92 23.27 -5.26
CA ARG A 310 -10.96 24.65 -4.78
C ARG A 310 -10.27 24.82 -3.43
N THR A 311 -10.40 23.85 -2.54
CA THR A 311 -9.75 23.86 -1.23
C THR A 311 -8.23 23.76 -1.37
N ILE A 312 -7.75 22.87 -2.24
CA ILE A 312 -6.33 22.72 -2.59
C ILE A 312 -5.77 24.02 -3.20
N MET A 313 -6.47 24.60 -4.18
CA MET A 313 -6.07 25.87 -4.81
C MET A 313 -6.05 27.03 -3.81
N THR A 314 -7.04 27.11 -2.92
CA THR A 314 -7.08 28.12 -1.85
C THR A 314 -5.89 27.96 -0.91
N ARG A 315 -5.60 26.73 -0.47
CA ARG A 315 -4.46 26.43 0.41
C ARG A 315 -3.13 26.77 -0.25
N TYR A 316 -2.97 26.43 -1.53
CA TYR A 316 -1.81 26.79 -2.34
C TYR A 316 -1.65 28.31 -2.46
N ASN A 317 -2.73 29.03 -2.74
CA ASN A 317 -2.72 30.50 -2.81
C ASN A 317 -2.35 31.15 -1.47
N LEU A 318 -2.74 30.58 -0.33
CA LEU A 318 -2.31 31.06 1.00
C LEU A 318 -0.79 30.92 1.19
N GLU A 319 -0.18 29.83 0.71
CA GLU A 319 1.28 29.65 0.72
C GLU A 319 1.99 30.60 -0.26
N ARG A 320 1.37 30.90 -1.40
CA ARG A 320 1.90 31.92 -2.31
C ARG A 320 1.98 33.29 -1.64
N LEU A 321 0.90 33.68 -0.95
CA LEU A 321 0.81 34.96 -0.26
C LEU A 321 1.84 35.07 0.88
N SER A 322 2.08 33.99 1.63
CA SER A 322 3.08 33.99 2.71
C SER A 322 4.51 34.22 2.19
N GLN A 323 4.81 33.77 0.97
CA GLN A 323 6.09 33.97 0.29
C GLN A 323 6.17 35.30 -0.51
N GLY A 324 5.12 36.12 -0.47
CA GLY A 324 5.04 37.40 -1.20
C GLY A 324 4.75 37.25 -2.70
N MET A 325 4.27 36.09 -3.13
CA MET A 325 3.88 35.84 -4.53
C MET A 325 2.41 36.18 -4.76
N LYS A 326 2.06 36.49 -6.01
CA LYS A 326 0.68 36.77 -6.40
C LYS A 326 -0.13 35.46 -6.43
N PRO A 327 -1.40 35.47 -6.01
CA PRO A 327 -2.28 34.31 -6.15
C PRO A 327 -2.51 33.98 -7.63
N ILE A 328 -2.75 32.71 -7.93
CA ILE A 328 -3.19 32.27 -9.25
C ILE A 328 -4.71 32.42 -9.32
N ALA A 329 -5.21 32.91 -10.45
CA ALA A 329 -6.64 33.06 -10.68
C ALA A 329 -7.32 31.68 -10.79
N ASP A 330 -8.54 31.58 -10.25
CA ASP A 330 -9.40 30.39 -10.28
C ASP A 330 -9.85 30.04 -11.71
#